data_AF-A0A937KX95-F1
#
_entry.id   AF-A0A937KX95-F1
#
_cell.length_a   1.000
_cell.length_b   1.000
_cell.length_c   1.000
_cell.angle_alpha   90.00
_cell.angle_beta   90.00
_cell.angle_gamma   90.00
#
_symmetry.space_group_name_H-M   'P 1'
#
loop_
_entity.id
_entity.type
_entity.pdbx_description
1 polymer ?
#
loop_
_entity_poly.entity_id
_entity_poly.type
_entity_poly.pdbx_seq_one_letter_code
_entity_poly.pdbx_strand_id
1 'polypeptide(L)' 'SPVELLAIGIGHDVTRYYRRAVTITDVEQLGGAVVGQLTDLFDEDAHKQRRRVA' A
#
# COMPACT_ATOMS: atom_id res chain seq x y z
N SER A 1 -7.15 -0.73 -17.59
CA SER A 1 -5.97 -0.66 -16.72
C SER A 1 -6.15 -1.60 -15.55
N PRO A 2 -5.14 -2.39 -15.16
CA PRO A 2 -5.21 -3.14 -13.90
C PRO A 2 -5.28 -2.13 -12.75
N VAL A 3 -6.29 -2.28 -11.88
CA VAL A 3 -6.45 -1.43 -10.69
C VAL A 3 -5.78 -2.14 -9.52
N GLU A 4 -4.94 -1.42 -8.79
CA GLU A 4 -4.31 -1.92 -7.59
C GLU A 4 -5.08 -1.50 -6.34
N LEU A 5 -5.74 -2.46 -5.68
CA LEU A 5 -6.48 -2.22 -4.44
C LEU A 5 -5.59 -2.46 -3.20
N LEU A 6 -5.72 -1.55 -2.23
CA LEU A 6 -5.12 -1.57 -0.89
C LEU A 6 -6.17 -1.08 0.12
N ALA A 7 -6.30 -1.75 1.27
CA ALA A 7 -7.18 -1.31 2.35
C ALA A 7 -6.39 -0.80 3.57
N ILE A 8 -6.91 0.21 4.25
CA ILE A 8 -6.36 0.70 5.53
C ILE A 8 -7.41 0.46 6.61
N GLY A 9 -7.14 -0.46 7.53
CA GLY A 9 -7.96 -0.71 8.72
C GLY A 9 -7.50 0.14 9.88
N ILE A 10 -8.38 0.97 10.46
CA ILE A 10 -8.05 1.79 11.65
C ILE A 10 -8.63 1.10 12.89
N GLY A 11 -7.76 0.68 13.81
CA GLY A 11 -8.14 0.00 15.05
C GLY A 11 -8.72 -1.41 14.86
N HIS A 12 -8.67 -1.96 13.64
CA HIS A 12 -9.15 -3.31 13.35
C HIS A 12 -8.42 -3.94 12.17
N ASP A 13 -8.34 -5.27 12.18
CA ASP A 13 -7.76 -6.07 11.12
C ASP A 13 -8.79 -6.31 9.99
N VAL A 14 -8.45 -5.90 8.78
CA VAL A 14 -9.27 -6.07 7.56
C VAL A 14 -8.66 -7.07 6.57
N THR A 15 -7.56 -7.73 6.91
CA THR A 15 -6.85 -8.69 6.05
C THR A 15 -7.72 -9.89 5.65
N ARG A 16 -8.78 -10.18 6.43
CA ARG A 16 -9.79 -11.18 6.11
C ARG A 16 -10.51 -10.92 4.77
N TYR A 17 -10.70 -9.65 4.42
CA TYR A 17 -11.48 -9.24 3.24
C TYR A 17 -10.61 -8.65 2.13
N TYR A 18 -9.44 -8.12 2.48
CA TYR A 18 -8.54 -7.47 1.54
C TYR A 18 -7.18 -8.16 1.55
N ARG A 19 -6.78 -8.68 0.39
CA ARG A 19 -5.47 -9.33 0.20
C ARG A 19 -4.30 -8.41 0.53
N ARG A 20 -4.43 -7.11 0.24
CA ARG A 20 -3.43 -6.10 0.56
C ARG A 20 -4.07 -5.12 1.54
N ALA A 21 -3.58 -5.13 2.76
CA ALA A 21 -4.08 -4.28 3.81
C ALA A 21 -2.98 -3.85 4.77
N VAL A 22 -3.12 -2.65 5.31
CA VAL A 22 -2.33 -2.14 6.43
C VAL A 22 -3.29 -1.82 7.57
N THR A 23 -2.92 -2.19 8.79
CA THR A 23 -3.67 -1.79 9.99
C THR A 23 -2.90 -0.70 10.72
N ILE A 24 -3.56 0.41 10.98
CA ILE A 24 -3.07 1.48 11.85
C ILE A 24 -3.89 1.52 13.13
N THR A 25 -3.32 2.07 14.20
CA THR A 25 -3.98 2.06 15.51
C THR A 25 -4.95 3.23 15.66
N ASP A 26 -4.58 4.38 15.10
CA ASP A 26 -5.28 5.66 15.23
C ASP A 26 -5.33 6.41 13.88
N VAL A 27 -6.09 7.50 13.82
CA VAL A 27 -6.31 8.28 12.59
C VAL A 27 -5.14 9.21 12.28
N GLU A 28 -4.41 9.62 13.29
CA GLU A 28 -3.23 10.48 13.20
C GLU A 28 -2.12 9.80 12.39
N GLN A 29 -2.05 8.47 12.44
CA GLN A 29 -1.15 7.64 11.61
C GLN A 29 -1.53 7.57 10.13
N LEU A 30 -2.76 7.95 9.73
CA LEU A 30 -3.26 7.76 8.37
C LEU A 30 -2.42 8.47 7.32
N GLY A 31 -2.00 9.71 7.60
CA GLY A 31 -1.18 10.49 6.67
C GLY A 31 0.14 9.79 6.35
N GLY A 32 0.83 9.31 7.40
CA GLY A 32 2.07 8.55 7.24
C GLY A 32 1.86 7.24 6.49
N ALA A 33 0.79 6.51 6.79
CA ALA A 33 0.46 5.26 6.11
C ALA A 33 0.19 5.46 4.62
N VAL A 34 -0.58 6.50 4.24
CA VAL A 34 -0.85 6.81 2.82
C VAL A 34 0.43 7.17 2.08
N VAL A 35 1.26 8.05 2.65
CA VAL A 35 2.52 8.46 2.01
C VAL A 35 3.50 7.29 1.88
N GLY A 36 3.61 6.45 2.90
CA GLY A 36 4.44 5.23 2.85
C GLY A 36 4.00 4.29 1.75
N GLN A 37 2.71 3.96 1.67
CA GLN A 37 2.18 3.04 0.67
C GLN A 37 2.28 3.58 -0.77
N LEU A 38 2.15 4.90 -0.95
CA LEU A 38 2.42 5.53 -2.25
C LEU A 38 3.91 5.44 -2.62
N THR A 39 4.80 5.66 -1.66
CA THR A 39 6.25 5.55 -1.87
C THR A 39 6.62 4.14 -2.30
N ASP A 40 6.13 3.12 -1.57
CA ASP A 40 6.36 1.71 -1.88
C ASP A 40 5.89 1.35 -3.31
N LEU A 41 4.70 1.83 -3.71
CA LEU A 41 4.14 1.59 -5.05
C LEU A 41 5.06 2.13 -6.16
N PHE A 42 5.56 3.36 -6.01
CA PHE A 42 6.44 3.97 -7.01
C PHE A 42 7.81 3.32 -7.07
N ASP A 43 8.36 2.88 -5.93
CA ASP A 43 9.63 2.16 -5.90
C ASP A 43 9.51 0.79 -6.56
N GLU A 44 8.43 0.04 -6.29
CA GLU A 44 8.14 -1.22 -6.97
C GLU A 44 8.09 -1.07 -8.49
N ASP A 45 7.40 -0.03 -8.98
CA ASP A 45 7.29 0.23 -10.41
C ASP A 45 8.63 0.62 -11.05
N ALA A 46 9.44 1.41 -10.34
CA ALA A 46 10.80 1.71 -10.77
C ALA A 46 11.66 0.43 -10.89
N HIS A 47 11.53 -0.49 -9.92
CA HIS A 47 12.22 -1.79 -9.97
C HIS A 47 11.73 -2.68 -11.12
N LYS A 48 10.40 -2.77 -11.33
CA LYS A 48 9.81 -3.50 -12.48
C LYS A 48 10.35 -2.94 -13.79
N GLN A 49 10.43 -1.61 -13.93
CA GLN A 49 10.93 -0.98 -15.14
C GLN A 49 12.41 -1.30 -15.39
N ARG A 50 13.27 -1.21 -14.36
CA ARG A 50 14.71 -1.55 -14.46
C ARG A 50 14.93 -2.99 -14.91
N ARG A 51 14.11 -3.94 -14.46
CA ARG A 51 14.19 -5.35 -14.87
C ARG A 51 13.77 -5.61 -16.32
N ARG A 52 13.03 -4.69 -16.96
CA ARG A 52 12.59 -4.83 -18.35
C ARG A 52 13.61 -4.29 -19.36
N VAL A 53 14.53 -3.43 -18.91
CA VAL A 53 15.59 -2.83 -19.76
C VAL A 53 16.93 -3.57 -19.65
N ALA A 54 17.07 -4.51 -18.71
CA ALA A 54 18.17 -5.46 -18.63
C ALA A 54 17.83 -6.74 -19.40
#